data_AF-A7IB14-F1
#
_entry.id   AF-A7IB14-F1
#
_cell.length_a   1.000
_cell.length_b   1.000
_cell.length_c   1.000
_cell.angle_alpha   90.00
_cell.angle_beta   90.00
_cell.angle_gamma   90.00
#
_symmetry.space_group_name_H-M   'P 1'
#
loop_
_entity.id
_entity.type
_entity.pdbx_description
1 polymer ?
#
loop_
_entity_poly.entity_id
_entity_poly.type
_entity_poly.pdbx_seq_one_letter_code
_entity_poly.pdbx_strand_id
1 'polypeptide(L)'
;MQTITALARRIWDAPAYIAVVPPLAVSIDYALTFYLAGNTGMILQWEASPLVRFAVAHNSMALYFLALVVFYYAAAYAVLRILHPTGFYRYGVGLVLLVSLTHVLGGISWQLKNSWYSYGIAALSLLTIIIAICLFGYAFFRQSRSSA
;
A
#
# COMPACT_ATOMS: atom_id res chain seq x y z
N MET A 1 -24.28 19.08 9.69
CA MET A 1 -24.29 17.86 8.84
C MET A 1 -23.80 18.14 7.42
N GLN A 2 -24.29 19.19 6.73
CA GLN A 2 -23.83 19.58 5.38
C GLN A 2 -22.31 19.79 5.23
N THR A 3 -21.64 20.31 6.25
CA THR A 3 -20.19 20.58 6.26
C THR A 3 -19.33 19.32 6.25
N ILE A 4 -19.75 18.27 6.96
CA ILE A 4 -19.02 16.99 7.04
C ILE A 4 -19.09 16.26 5.68
N THR A 5 -20.26 16.28 5.04
CA THR A 5 -20.45 15.70 3.71
C THR A 5 -19.63 16.43 2.66
N ALA A 6 -19.52 17.76 2.74
CA ALA A 6 -18.71 18.56 1.85
C ALA A 6 -17.20 18.27 2.02
N LEU A 7 -16.72 18.15 3.26
CA LEU A 7 -15.32 17.79 3.55
C LEU A 7 -15.00 16.38 3.04
N ALA A 8 -15.85 15.40 3.32
CA ALA A 8 -15.65 14.02 2.87
C ALA A 8 -15.57 13.93 1.35
N ARG A 9 -16.44 14.64 0.63
CA ARG A 9 -16.41 14.70 -0.84
C ARG A 9 -15.12 15.34 -1.34
N ARG A 10 -14.67 16.44 -0.71
CA ARG A 10 -13.40 17.10 -1.07
C ARG A 10 -12.18 16.21 -0.85
N ILE A 11 -12.18 15.40 0.22
CA ILE A 11 -11.11 14.43 0.48
C ILE A 11 -11.14 13.32 -0.58
N TRP A 12 -12.33 12.79 -0.85
CA TRP A 12 -12.53 11.74 -1.83
C TRP A 12 -12.10 12.16 -3.24
N ASP A 13 -12.42 13.38 -3.66
CA ASP A 13 -12.14 13.89 -5.00
C ASP A 13 -10.70 14.41 -5.17
N ALA A 14 -9.85 14.35 -4.13
CA ALA A 14 -8.47 14.80 -4.17
C ALA A 14 -7.49 13.62 -4.13
N PRO A 15 -6.96 13.16 -5.28
CA PRO A 15 -6.02 12.05 -5.36
C PRO A 15 -4.84 12.14 -4.39
N ALA A 16 -4.33 13.36 -4.16
CA ALA A 16 -3.22 13.62 -3.25
C ALA A 16 -3.52 13.21 -1.81
N TYR A 17 -4.74 13.45 -1.31
CA TYR A 17 -5.09 13.13 0.07
C TYR A 17 -5.27 11.62 0.28
N ILE A 18 -5.87 10.93 -0.69
CA ILE A 18 -6.02 9.48 -0.63
C ILE A 18 -4.66 8.78 -0.79
N ALA A 19 -3.74 9.34 -1.58
CA ALA A 19 -2.40 8.80 -1.78
C ALA A 19 -1.51 8.80 -0.51
N VAL A 20 -1.88 9.55 0.53
CA VAL A 20 -1.17 9.53 1.83
C VAL A 20 -1.47 8.26 2.62
N VAL A 21 -2.57 7.56 2.34
CA VAL A 21 -3.02 6.41 3.13
C VAL A 21 -2.03 5.23 3.09
N PRO A 22 -1.53 4.78 1.92
CA PRO A 22 -0.58 3.65 1.90
C PRO A 22 0.75 3.92 2.61
N PRO A 23 1.40 5.09 2.47
CA PRO A 23 2.57 5.43 3.28
C PRO A 23 2.33 5.36 4.78
N LEU A 24 1.16 5.82 5.27
CA LEU A 24 0.80 5.69 6.68
C LEU A 24 0.62 4.23 7.09
N ALA A 25 -0.05 3.43 6.26
CA ALA A 25 -0.24 2.00 6.52
C ALA A 25 1.07 1.23 6.58
N VAL A 26 1.98 1.47 5.65
CA VAL A 26 3.34 0.90 5.63
C VAL A 26 4.16 1.36 6.83
N SER A 27 3.97 2.61 7.28
CA SER A 27 4.61 3.12 8.48
C SER A 27 4.12 2.39 9.74
N ILE A 28 2.82 2.15 9.84
CA ILE A 28 2.21 1.38 10.93
C ILE A 28 2.69 -0.08 10.89
N ASP A 29 2.70 -0.69 9.71
CA ASP A 29 3.20 -2.05 9.48
C ASP A 29 4.61 -2.24 10.06
N TYR A 30 5.56 -1.39 9.64
CA TYR A 30 6.92 -1.49 10.14
C TYR A 30 7.07 -1.04 11.59
N ALA A 31 6.31 -0.05 12.05
CA ALA A 31 6.32 0.31 13.47
C ALA A 31 5.92 -0.89 14.35
N LEU A 32 4.85 -1.60 13.98
CA LEU A 32 4.39 -2.81 14.68
C LEU A 32 5.41 -3.94 14.54
N THR A 33 5.89 -4.20 13.32
CA THR A 33 6.89 -5.23 13.03
C THR A 33 8.13 -5.08 13.92
N PHE A 34 8.75 -3.90 13.92
CA PHE A 34 9.97 -3.67 14.70
C PHE A 34 9.71 -3.62 16.20
N TYR A 35 8.58 -3.04 16.64
CA TYR A 35 8.19 -3.01 18.04
C TYR A 35 7.98 -4.42 18.60
N LEU A 36 7.24 -5.27 17.88
CA LEU A 36 6.88 -6.63 18.31
C LEU A 36 8.01 -7.64 18.11
N ALA A 37 8.94 -7.39 17.18
CA ALA A 37 10.12 -8.24 17.00
C ALA A 37 11.11 -8.12 18.18
N GLY A 38 11.18 -6.97 18.84
CA GLY A 38 12.04 -6.70 20.00
C GLY A 38 13.54 -6.60 19.70
N ASN A 39 14.04 -7.25 18.64
CA ASN A 39 15.40 -7.10 18.15
C ASN A 39 15.51 -7.40 16.64
N THR A 40 16.64 -6.99 16.05
CA THR A 40 16.92 -7.18 14.63
C THR A 40 17.16 -8.64 14.24
N GLY A 41 17.61 -9.51 15.15
CA GLY A 41 17.77 -10.95 14.90
C GLY A 41 16.44 -11.63 14.56
N MET A 42 15.37 -11.27 15.26
CA MET A 42 14.01 -11.74 14.95
C MET A 42 13.57 -11.32 13.56
N ILE A 43 13.84 -10.07 13.15
CA ILE A 43 13.56 -9.60 11.79
C ILE A 43 14.35 -10.40 10.76
N LEU A 44 15.65 -10.59 10.98
CA LEU A 44 16.51 -11.32 10.04
C LEU A 44 16.12 -12.79 9.87
N GLN A 45 15.48 -13.40 10.87
CA GLN A 45 15.05 -14.79 10.84
C GLN A 45 13.63 -14.97 10.28
N TRP A 46 12.69 -14.10 10.65
CA TRP A 46 11.25 -14.34 10.45
C TRP A 46 10.55 -13.40 9.47
N GLU A 47 11.16 -12.26 9.14
CA GLU A 47 10.56 -11.32 8.20
C GLU A 47 10.45 -11.95 6.80
N ALA A 48 9.28 -11.84 6.18
CA ALA A 48 9.06 -12.42 4.86
C ALA A 48 9.73 -11.59 3.76
N SER A 49 9.80 -10.26 3.93
CA SER A 49 10.37 -9.35 2.93
C SER A 49 11.90 -9.48 2.85
N PRO A 50 12.47 -9.94 1.71
CA PRO A 50 13.91 -10.00 1.52
C PRO A 50 14.58 -8.63 1.59
N LEU A 51 13.88 -7.58 1.14
CA LEU A 51 14.40 -6.21 1.13
C LEU A 51 14.51 -5.64 2.55
N VAL A 52 13.54 -5.92 3.42
CA VAL A 52 13.61 -5.50 4.83
C VAL A 52 14.76 -6.21 5.53
N ARG A 53 14.90 -7.53 5.32
CA ARG A 53 16.02 -8.30 5.86
C ARG A 53 17.35 -7.76 5.38
N PHE A 54 17.47 -7.45 4.10
CA PHE A 54 18.66 -6.82 3.54
C PHE A 54 18.95 -5.47 4.20
N ALA A 55 17.94 -4.61 4.34
CA ALA A 55 18.09 -3.29 4.92
C ALA A 55 18.52 -3.34 6.39
N VAL A 56 17.97 -4.27 7.18
CA VAL A 56 18.39 -4.51 8.56
C VAL A 56 19.82 -5.05 8.63
N ALA A 57 20.16 -6.03 7.78
CA ALA A 57 21.51 -6.63 7.76
C ALA A 57 22.61 -5.61 7.43
N HIS A 58 22.31 -4.57 6.66
CA HIS A 58 23.26 -3.55 6.24
C HIS A 58 23.07 -2.20 6.95
N ASN A 59 22.28 -2.16 8.03
CA ASN A 59 21.98 -0.95 8.78
C ASN A 59 21.47 0.23 7.90
N SER A 60 20.70 -0.10 6.86
CA SER A 60 20.17 0.84 5.87
C SER A 60 18.65 0.98 5.94
N MET A 61 18.03 0.55 7.05
CA MET A 61 16.58 0.55 7.26
C MET A 61 15.96 1.94 7.09
N ALA A 62 16.63 3.02 7.54
CA ALA A 62 16.13 4.38 7.38
C ALA A 62 15.99 4.78 5.90
N LEU A 63 16.99 4.47 5.08
CA LEU A 63 16.98 4.76 3.65
C LEU A 63 15.92 3.91 2.92
N TYR A 64 15.87 2.62 3.24
CA TYR A 64 14.85 1.72 2.72
C TYR A 64 13.44 2.22 3.05
N PHE A 65 13.19 2.60 4.30
CA PHE A 65 11.89 3.07 4.75
C PHE A 65 11.49 4.38 4.07
N LEU A 66 12.42 5.34 3.93
CA LEU A 66 12.16 6.57 3.19
C LEU A 66 11.80 6.29 1.73
N ALA A 67 12.58 5.44 1.05
CA ALA A 67 12.30 5.05 -0.33
C ALA A 67 10.92 4.39 -0.45
N LEU A 68 10.54 3.57 0.52
CA LEU A 68 9.26 2.89 0.56
C LEU A 68 8.09 3.87 0.73
N VAL A 69 8.16 4.78 1.70
CA VAL A 69 7.16 5.83 1.93
C VAL A 69 6.95 6.67 0.68
N VAL A 70 8.05 7.10 0.03
CA VAL A 70 8.01 7.87 -1.22
C VAL A 70 7.39 7.06 -2.35
N PHE A 71 7.80 5.79 -2.50
CA PHE A 71 7.29 4.90 -3.54
C PHE A 71 5.78 4.69 -3.41
N TYR A 72 5.28 4.36 -2.23
CA TYR A 72 3.86 4.12 -2.00
C TYR A 72 3.02 5.37 -2.26
N TYR A 73 3.49 6.55 -1.84
CA TYR A 73 2.80 7.80 -2.14
C TYR A 73 2.77 8.07 -3.65
N ALA A 74 3.93 8.01 -4.30
CA ALA A 74 4.06 8.32 -5.72
C ALA A 74 3.24 7.35 -6.60
N ALA A 75 3.30 6.05 -6.31
CA ALA A 75 2.54 5.04 -7.03
C ALA A 75 1.02 5.22 -6.85
N ALA A 76 0.55 5.40 -5.60
CA ALA A 76 -0.86 5.64 -5.33
C ALA A 76 -1.35 6.93 -5.98
N TYR A 77 -0.58 8.02 -5.85
CA TYR A 77 -0.91 9.29 -6.48
C TYR A 77 -0.99 9.17 -8.01
N ALA A 78 -0.02 8.53 -8.65
CA ALA A 78 -0.01 8.34 -10.09
C ALA A 78 -1.24 7.56 -10.57
N VAL A 79 -1.53 6.41 -9.95
CA VAL A 79 -2.71 5.58 -10.28
C VAL A 79 -3.99 6.39 -10.12
N LEU A 80 -4.17 7.05 -8.96
CA LEU A 80 -5.38 7.83 -8.70
C LEU A 80 -5.51 9.03 -9.64
N ARG A 81 -4.41 9.71 -9.96
CA ARG A 81 -4.39 10.86 -10.86
C ARG A 81 -4.76 10.49 -12.31
N ILE A 82 -4.31 9.32 -12.76
CA ILE A 82 -4.63 8.76 -14.08
C ILE A 82 -6.10 8.32 -14.14
N LEU A 83 -6.60 7.70 -13.08
CA LEU A 83 -7.99 7.21 -13.03
C LEU A 83 -9.01 8.31 -12.72
N HIS A 84 -8.61 9.43 -12.11
CA HIS A 84 -9.47 10.53 -11.69
C HIS A 84 -10.47 11.03 -12.76
N PRO A 85 -10.07 11.31 -14.01
CA PRO A 85 -11.01 11.74 -15.05
C PRO A 85 -11.93 10.62 -15.58
N THR A 86 -11.78 9.39 -15.09
CA THR A 86 -12.50 8.21 -15.60
C THR A 86 -13.53 7.71 -14.60
N GLY A 87 -14.52 6.94 -15.08
CA GLY A 87 -15.44 6.22 -14.20
C GLY A 87 -14.78 5.15 -13.32
N PHE A 88 -13.47 4.89 -13.50
CA PHE A 88 -12.73 3.90 -12.74
C PHE A 88 -12.07 4.44 -11.45
N TYR A 89 -12.11 5.75 -11.21
CA TYR A 89 -11.48 6.37 -10.03
C TYR A 89 -11.84 5.68 -8.71
N ARG A 90 -13.12 5.38 -8.50
CA ARG A 90 -13.62 4.70 -7.29
C ARG A 90 -12.99 3.32 -7.05
N TYR A 91 -12.67 2.59 -8.12
CA TYR A 91 -12.00 1.29 -8.01
C TYR A 91 -10.51 1.48 -7.68
N GLY A 92 -9.88 2.51 -8.24
CA GLY A 92 -8.52 2.93 -7.86
C GLY A 92 -8.42 3.26 -6.37
N VAL A 93 -9.37 4.04 -5.84
CA VAL A 93 -9.45 4.33 -4.40
C VAL A 93 -9.63 3.05 -3.59
N GLY A 94 -10.57 2.19 -3.98
CA GLY A 94 -10.78 0.90 -3.30
C GLY A 94 -9.52 0.03 -3.26
N LEU A 95 -8.76 -0.01 -4.35
CA LEU A 95 -7.51 -0.76 -4.43
C LEU A 95 -6.42 -0.18 -3.53
N VAL A 96 -6.25 1.15 -3.53
CA VAL A 96 -5.31 1.86 -2.64
C VAL A 96 -5.62 1.58 -1.17
N LEU A 97 -6.90 1.62 -0.80
CA LEU A 97 -7.34 1.30 0.56
C LEU A 97 -7.13 -0.18 0.90
N LEU A 98 -7.36 -1.09 -0.05
CA LEU A 98 -7.15 -2.52 0.16
C LEU A 98 -5.67 -2.86 0.37
N VAL A 99 -4.77 -2.28 -0.44
CA VAL A 99 -3.31 -2.39 -0.23
C VAL A 99 -2.91 -1.82 1.13
N SER A 100 -3.49 -0.70 1.53
CA SER A 100 -3.22 -0.11 2.85
C SER A 100 -3.66 -1.05 3.98
N LEU A 101 -4.83 -1.67 3.84
CA LEU A 101 -5.33 -2.63 4.82
C LEU A 101 -4.40 -3.85 4.92
N THR A 102 -3.92 -4.40 3.81
CA THR A 102 -3.02 -5.57 3.86
C THR A 102 -1.70 -5.27 4.57
N HIS A 103 -1.19 -4.03 4.49
CA HIS A 103 -0.02 -3.61 5.28
C HIS A 103 -0.30 -3.53 6.78
N VAL A 104 -1.41 -2.92 7.18
CA VAL A 104 -1.78 -2.87 8.61
C VAL A 104 -1.95 -4.30 9.16
N LEU A 105 -2.58 -5.19 8.41
CA LEU A 105 -2.70 -6.61 8.76
C LEU A 105 -1.33 -7.32 8.76
N GLY A 106 -0.43 -6.95 7.85
CA GLY A 106 0.97 -7.38 7.84
C GLY A 106 1.67 -7.10 9.18
N GLY A 107 1.57 -5.87 9.68
CA GLY A 107 2.14 -5.51 10.98
C GLY A 107 1.51 -6.27 12.14
N ILE A 108 0.19 -6.49 12.10
CA ILE A 108 -0.53 -7.31 13.11
C ILE A 108 -0.08 -8.78 13.08
N SER A 109 0.42 -9.28 11.94
CA SER A 109 0.89 -10.67 11.85
C SER A 109 2.03 -10.97 12.83
N TRP A 110 2.82 -9.96 13.21
CA TRP A 110 3.86 -10.07 14.23
C TRP A 110 3.33 -10.28 15.65
N GLN A 111 2.08 -9.89 15.91
CA GLN A 111 1.40 -10.19 17.17
C GLN A 111 0.83 -11.61 17.16
N LEU A 112 0.22 -12.02 16.05
CA LEU A 112 -0.48 -13.31 15.95
C LEU A 112 0.47 -14.50 15.74
N LYS A 113 1.60 -14.28 15.06
CA LYS A 113 2.65 -15.29 14.78
C LYS A 113 2.08 -16.60 14.24
N ASN A 114 1.09 -16.51 13.35
CA ASN A 114 0.38 -17.64 12.77
C ASN A 114 0.61 -17.69 11.25
N SER A 115 1.09 -18.82 10.75
CA SER A 115 1.44 -18.98 9.33
C SER A 115 0.24 -18.85 8.38
N TRP A 116 -0.93 -19.40 8.74
CA TRP A 116 -2.16 -19.28 7.95
C TRP A 116 -2.61 -17.83 7.81
N TYR A 117 -2.52 -17.06 8.91
CA TYR A 117 -2.81 -15.63 8.89
C TYR A 117 -1.86 -14.88 7.93
N SER A 118 -0.55 -15.11 8.06
CA SER A 118 0.46 -14.49 7.19
C SER A 118 0.29 -14.88 5.71
N TYR A 119 -0.01 -16.15 5.41
CA TYR A 119 -0.29 -16.60 4.05
C TYR A 119 -1.55 -15.98 3.47
N GLY A 120 -2.59 -15.80 4.29
CA GLY A 120 -3.80 -15.10 3.89
C GLY A 120 -3.53 -13.65 3.49
N ILE A 121 -2.74 -12.92 4.29
CA ILE A 121 -2.36 -11.53 3.97
C ILE A 121 -1.50 -11.46 2.71
N ALA A 122 -0.54 -12.38 2.55
CA ALA A 122 0.31 -12.44 1.36
C ALA A 122 -0.52 -12.70 0.10
N ALA A 123 -1.48 -13.64 0.16
CA ALA A 123 -2.39 -13.93 -0.94
C ALA A 123 -3.28 -12.73 -1.29
N LEU A 124 -3.85 -12.05 -0.28
CA LEU A 124 -4.62 -10.83 -0.49
C LEU A 124 -3.78 -9.73 -1.13
N SER A 125 -2.54 -9.54 -0.66
CA SER A 125 -1.60 -8.56 -1.22
C SER A 125 -1.29 -8.89 -2.69
N LEU A 126 -1.01 -10.15 -3.01
CA LEU A 126 -0.78 -10.57 -4.41
C LEU A 126 -2.00 -10.33 -5.30
N LEU A 127 -3.21 -10.63 -4.81
CA LEU A 127 -4.45 -10.35 -5.54
C LEU A 127 -4.63 -8.86 -5.81
N THR A 128 -4.29 -7.98 -4.86
CA THR A 128 -4.36 -6.52 -5.10
C THR A 128 -3.42 -6.08 -6.22
N ILE A 129 -2.20 -6.64 -6.29
CA ILE A 129 -1.24 -6.36 -7.36
C ILE A 129 -1.79 -6.83 -8.71
N ILE A 130 -2.35 -8.04 -8.78
CA ILE A 130 -2.94 -8.59 -10.00
C ILE A 130 -4.09 -7.70 -10.48
N ILE A 131 -5.00 -7.30 -9.58
CA ILE A 131 -6.12 -6.41 -9.93
C ILE A 131 -5.59 -5.05 -10.41
N ALA A 132 -4.56 -4.50 -9.77
CA ALA A 132 -3.96 -3.23 -10.16
C ALA A 132 -3.40 -3.29 -11.58
N ILE A 133 -2.64 -4.34 -11.90
CA ILE A 133 -2.06 -4.56 -13.23
C ILE A 133 -3.17 -4.71 -14.27
N CYS A 134 -4.21 -5.50 -14.00
CA CYS A 134 -5.33 -5.71 -14.92
C CYS A 134 -6.09 -4.41 -15.19
N LEU A 135 -6.43 -3.64 -14.14
CA LEU A 135 -7.14 -2.36 -14.28
C LEU A 135 -6.29 -1.31 -14.99
N PHE A 136 -5.01 -1.20 -14.65
CA PHE A 136 -4.09 -0.26 -15.27
C PHE A 136 -3.86 -0.60 -16.75
N GLY A 137 -3.60 -1.88 -17.05
CA GLY A 137 -3.45 -2.37 -18.41
C GLY A 137 -4.70 -2.08 -19.26
N TYR A 138 -5.89 -2.40 -18.75
CA TYR A 138 -7.14 -2.11 -19.45
C TYR A 138 -7.33 -0.60 -19.72
N ALA A 139 -7.09 0.25 -18.72
CA ALA A 139 -7.22 1.69 -18.86
C ALA A 139 -6.24 2.26 -19.89
N PHE A 140 -4.98 1.81 -19.85
CA PHE A 140 -3.94 2.23 -20.79
C PHE A 140 -4.27 1.86 -22.24
N PHE A 141 -4.64 0.60 -22.50
CA PHE A 141 -4.99 0.15 -23.86
C PHE A 141 -6.25 0.83 -24.40
N ARG A 142 -7.23 1.13 -23.54
CA ARG A 142 -8.45 1.84 -23.95
C ARG A 142 -8.16 3.31 -24.31
N GLN A 143 -7.33 3.99 -23.54
CA GLN A 143 -6.96 5.39 -23.79
C GLN A 143 -6.09 5.54 -25.05
N SER A 144 -5.23 4.56 -25.34
CA SER A 144 -4.48 4.49 -26.61
C SER A 144 -5.40 4.41 -27.83
N ARG A 145 -6.50 3.64 -27.76
CA ARG A 145 -7.44 3.48 -28.87
C ARG A 145 -8.39 4.65 -29.07
N SER A 146 -8.64 5.49 -28.05
CA SER A 146 -9.48 6.69 -28.20
C SER A 146 -8.71 7.92 -28.70
N SER A 147 -7.38 7.81 -28.79
CA SER A 147 -6.48 8.91 -29.18
C SER A 147 -5.87 8.70 -30.58
N ALA A 148 -6.27 7.62 -31.27
CA ALA A 148 -5.91 7.27 -32.65
C ALA A 148 -7.16 7.34 -33.53
#